data_AF-S4P0R8-F1
#
_entry.id   AF-S4P0R8-F1
#
_cell.length_a   1.000
_cell.length_b   1.000
_cell.length_c   1.000
_cell.angle_alpha   90.00
_cell.angle_beta   90.00
_cell.angle_gamma   90.00
#
_symmetry.space_group_name_H-M   'P 1'
#
loop_
_entity.id
_entity.type
_entity.pdbx_description
1 polymer ?
#
loop_
_entity_poly.entity_id
_entity_poly.type
_entity_poly.pdbx_seq_one_letter_code
_entity_poly.pdbx_strand_id
1 'polypeptide(L)'
;MEVRTAAVEAVCQLSMENQVFAITSLDFLVDMFNDEIEDVRLRAIDSLTRISHHIVLREDQLEIILGALEDYSMDVREGLHRMLGSCTVASKTCLEMCIDKILENLKRYPQDKRSTFRCVQQIGSKHATLVLPLTTRLLAVHPFFDMPEPDVEDPSYMCVLILVLNAAQHCTTMLPLFEEHTVKHYTYLRDTMP
;
A
#
# COMPACT_ATOMS: atom_id res chain seq x y z
N MET A 1 -20.29 19.38 10.91
CA MET A 1 -20.49 18.87 9.55
C MET A 1 -19.63 19.69 8.59
N GLU A 2 -20.10 20.80 8.02
CA GLU A 2 -19.35 21.60 7.02
C GLU A 2 -18.00 22.13 7.50
N VAL A 3 -17.90 22.50 8.78
CA VAL A 3 -16.66 23.09 9.34
C VAL A 3 -15.48 22.11 9.31
N ARG A 4 -15.68 20.82 9.60
CA ARG A 4 -14.58 19.83 9.60
C ARG A 4 -14.07 19.59 8.19
N THR A 5 -14.98 19.40 7.24
CA THR A 5 -14.63 19.25 5.81
C THR A 5 -13.90 20.48 5.27
N ALA A 6 -14.39 21.69 5.59
CA ALA A 6 -13.74 22.94 5.19
C ALA A 6 -12.36 23.09 5.83
N ALA A 7 -12.19 22.66 7.09
CA ALA A 7 -10.89 22.67 7.77
C ALA A 7 -9.89 21.71 7.12
N VAL A 8 -10.29 20.47 6.83
CA VAL A 8 -9.45 19.49 6.11
C VAL A 8 -9.04 20.02 4.74
N GLU A 9 -9.98 20.64 4.01
CA GLU A 9 -9.69 21.24 2.71
C GLU A 9 -8.72 22.43 2.82
N ALA A 10 -8.91 23.32 3.79
CA ALA A 10 -7.98 24.43 4.03
C ALA A 10 -6.58 23.94 4.39
N VAL A 11 -6.48 22.92 5.25
CA VAL A 11 -5.20 22.27 5.58
C VAL A 11 -4.56 21.68 4.34
N CYS A 12 -5.31 20.94 3.51
CA CYS A 12 -4.78 20.37 2.28
C CYS A 12 -4.22 21.43 1.32
N GLN A 13 -4.95 22.53 1.09
CA GLN A 13 -4.51 23.59 0.18
C GLN A 13 -3.20 24.23 0.66
N LEU A 14 -3.10 24.52 1.96
CA LEU A 14 -1.86 25.06 2.54
C LEU A 14 -0.70 24.06 2.48
N SER A 15 -0.98 22.77 2.70
CA SER A 15 0.03 21.70 2.66
C SER A 15 0.55 21.42 1.26
N MET A 16 -0.24 21.68 0.22
CA MET A 16 0.23 21.58 -1.17
C MET A 16 1.22 22.68 -1.57
N GLU A 17 1.09 23.87 -0.98
CA GLU A 17 1.98 25.01 -1.26
C GLU A 17 3.20 25.05 -0.32
N ASN A 18 3.16 24.33 0.81
CA ASN A 18 4.19 24.40 1.84
C ASN A 18 4.50 23.02 2.46
N GLN A 19 5.67 22.47 2.11
CA GLN A 19 6.13 21.18 2.62
C GLN A 19 6.28 21.13 4.15
N VAL A 20 6.74 22.21 4.80
CA VAL A 20 6.90 22.23 6.28
C VAL A 20 5.54 22.14 6.95
N PHE A 21 4.55 22.84 6.40
CA PHE A 21 3.17 22.78 6.86
C PHE A 21 2.56 21.39 6.60
N ALA A 22 2.84 20.77 5.44
CA ALA A 22 2.43 19.40 5.13
C ALA A 22 2.91 18.40 6.19
N ILE A 23 4.18 18.47 6.59
CA ILE A 23 4.76 17.59 7.61
C ILE A 23 4.15 17.87 9.00
N THR A 24 3.95 19.15 9.34
CA THR A 24 3.44 19.55 10.66
C THR A 24 1.95 19.24 10.84
N SER A 25 1.18 19.27 9.76
CA SER A 25 -0.26 18.98 9.75
C SER A 25 -0.59 17.51 9.52
N LEU A 26 0.41 16.66 9.28
CA LEU A 26 0.23 15.25 8.93
C LEU A 26 -0.53 14.47 10.02
N ASP A 27 -0.15 14.60 11.29
CA ASP A 27 -0.80 13.87 12.38
C ASP A 27 -2.28 14.25 12.49
N PHE A 28 -2.61 15.53 12.30
CA PHE A 28 -4.01 15.99 12.27
C PHE A 28 -4.81 15.34 11.13
N LEU A 29 -4.24 15.24 9.93
CA LEU A 29 -4.92 14.59 8.80
C LEU A 29 -5.10 13.09 9.04
N VAL A 30 -4.14 12.42 9.67
CA VAL A 30 -4.22 11.00 10.04
C VAL A 30 -5.32 10.78 11.08
N ASP A 31 -5.46 11.66 12.07
CA ASP A 31 -6.52 11.56 13.09
C ASP A 31 -7.94 11.62 12.47
N MET A 32 -8.11 12.37 11.37
CA MET A 32 -9.41 12.47 10.67
C MET A 32 -9.84 11.16 10.01
N PHE A 33 -8.98 10.14 9.92
CA PHE A 33 -9.35 8.82 9.40
C PHE A 33 -10.26 8.06 10.36
N ASN A 34 -10.32 8.45 11.63
CA ASN A 34 -11.23 7.88 12.61
C ASN A 34 -12.47 8.76 12.86
N ASP A 35 -12.72 9.78 12.01
CA ASP A 35 -13.90 10.63 12.15
C ASP A 35 -15.18 9.81 11.92
N GLU A 36 -16.21 10.09 12.71
CA GLU A 36 -17.53 9.44 12.65
C GLU A 36 -18.23 9.65 11.29
N ILE A 37 -17.87 10.71 10.56
CA ILE A 37 -18.45 11.08 9.27
C ILE A 37 -17.58 10.55 8.13
N GLU A 38 -18.16 9.71 7.27
CA GLU A 38 -17.50 9.12 6.11
C GLU A 38 -16.89 10.17 5.16
N ASP A 39 -17.62 11.25 4.85
CA ASP A 39 -17.13 12.33 4.00
C ASP A 39 -15.86 13.00 4.54
N VAL A 40 -15.73 13.12 5.86
CA VAL A 40 -14.52 13.70 6.48
C VAL A 40 -13.35 12.75 6.33
N ARG A 41 -13.56 11.44 6.55
CA ARG A 41 -12.54 10.41 6.33
C ARG A 41 -12.06 10.40 4.88
N LEU A 42 -12.98 10.38 3.92
CA LEU A 42 -12.66 10.43 2.48
C LEU A 42 -11.86 11.67 2.10
N ARG A 43 -12.23 12.83 2.63
CA ARG A 43 -11.52 14.10 2.40
C ARG A 43 -10.11 14.08 2.99
N ALA A 44 -9.92 13.49 4.17
CA ALA A 44 -8.61 13.34 4.76
C ALA A 44 -7.70 12.41 3.94
N ILE A 45 -8.26 11.30 3.44
CA ILE A 45 -7.56 10.35 2.57
C ILE A 45 -7.13 11.01 1.26
N ASP A 46 -8.03 11.75 0.60
CA ASP A 46 -7.71 12.49 -0.63
C ASP A 46 -6.62 13.56 -0.36
N SER A 47 -6.74 14.27 0.76
CA SER A 47 -5.77 15.30 1.15
C SER A 47 -4.37 14.71 1.34
N LEU A 48 -4.24 13.58 2.06
CA LEU A 48 -2.96 12.89 2.22
C LEU A 48 -2.41 12.35 0.91
N THR A 49 -3.27 11.86 0.02
CA THR A 49 -2.86 11.42 -1.32
C THR A 49 -2.24 12.56 -2.11
N ARG A 50 -2.85 13.75 -2.08
CA ARG A 50 -2.38 14.95 -2.80
C ARG A 50 -1.03 15.44 -2.28
N ILE A 51 -0.80 15.38 -0.96
CA ILE A 51 0.46 15.83 -0.35
C ILE A 51 1.49 14.72 -0.15
N SER A 52 1.22 13.51 -0.65
CA SER A 52 2.05 12.31 -0.46
C SER A 52 3.53 12.49 -0.82
N HIS A 53 3.85 13.36 -1.77
CA HIS A 53 5.21 13.67 -2.21
C HIS A 53 6.00 14.54 -1.22
N HIS A 54 5.32 15.21 -0.28
CA HIS A 54 5.93 16.04 0.76
C HIS A 54 6.19 15.28 2.07
N ILE A 55 5.61 14.09 2.22
CA ILE A 55 5.56 13.37 3.50
C ILE A 55 6.17 11.98 3.40
N VAL A 56 6.62 11.48 4.54
CA VAL A 56 7.04 10.09 4.73
C VAL A 56 6.30 9.58 5.96
N LEU A 57 5.57 8.47 5.80
CA LEU A 57 4.76 7.89 6.86
C LEU A 57 5.66 7.16 7.87
N ARG A 58 5.51 7.53 9.15
CA ARG A 58 6.11 6.83 10.28
C ARG A 58 5.23 5.66 10.71
N GLU A 59 5.80 4.81 11.57
CA GLU A 59 5.15 3.60 12.07
C GLU A 59 3.84 3.90 12.81
N ASP A 60 3.85 4.86 13.74
CA ASP A 60 2.68 5.29 14.53
C ASP A 60 1.52 5.78 13.65
N GLN A 61 1.83 6.59 12.64
CA GLN A 61 0.85 7.10 11.68
C GLN A 61 0.30 5.98 10.80
N LEU A 62 1.17 5.07 10.39
CA LEU A 62 0.82 3.96 9.52
C LEU A 62 -0.10 2.97 10.24
N GLU A 63 0.08 2.70 11.53
CA GLU A 63 -0.83 1.85 12.31
C GLU A 63 -2.28 2.37 12.27
N ILE A 64 -2.46 3.68 12.43
CA ILE A 64 -3.77 4.33 12.36
C ILE A 64 -4.37 4.20 10.95
N ILE A 65 -3.58 4.52 9.93
CA ILE A 65 -3.99 4.43 8.52
C ILE A 65 -4.40 2.99 8.16
N LEU A 66 -3.61 2.00 8.59
CA LEU A 66 -3.85 0.59 8.32
C LEU A 66 -5.07 0.06 9.09
N GLY A 67 -5.35 0.58 10.28
CA GLY A 67 -6.60 0.31 11.00
C GLY A 67 -7.85 0.75 10.23
N ALA A 68 -7.75 1.88 9.51
CA ALA A 68 -8.85 2.39 8.69
C ALA A 68 -9.19 1.49 7.48
N LEU A 69 -8.32 0.54 7.09
CA LEU A 69 -8.66 -0.46 6.06
C LEU A 69 -9.81 -1.37 6.49
N GLU A 70 -10.13 -1.43 7.79
CA GLU A 70 -11.27 -2.22 8.28
C GLU A 70 -12.63 -1.52 8.13
N ASP A 71 -12.66 -0.29 7.62
CA ASP A 71 -13.88 0.50 7.40
C ASP A 71 -14.91 -0.28 6.57
N TYR A 72 -16.19 -0.11 6.91
CA TYR A 72 -17.30 -0.75 6.21
C TYR A 72 -17.50 -0.18 4.80
N SER A 73 -17.20 1.10 4.59
CA SER A 73 -17.33 1.77 3.29
C SER A 73 -16.25 1.29 2.33
N MET A 74 -16.68 0.77 1.17
CA MET A 74 -15.78 0.37 0.09
C MET A 74 -15.03 1.57 -0.49
N ASP A 75 -15.68 2.74 -0.55
CA ASP A 75 -15.08 3.97 -1.08
C ASP A 75 -13.91 4.44 -0.19
N VAL A 76 -14.06 4.32 1.12
CA VAL A 76 -12.98 4.61 2.09
C VAL A 76 -11.81 3.65 1.89
N ARG A 77 -12.08 2.32 1.83
CA ARG A 77 -11.02 1.32 1.62
C ARG A 77 -10.30 1.49 0.29
N GLU A 78 -11.02 1.78 -0.80
CA GLU A 78 -10.41 2.06 -2.10
C GLU A 78 -9.57 3.36 -2.07
N GLY A 79 -10.08 4.40 -1.40
CA GLY A 79 -9.32 5.63 -1.17
C GLY A 79 -8.00 5.36 -0.44
N LEU A 80 -8.03 4.53 0.60
CA LEU A 80 -6.84 4.12 1.36
C LEU A 80 -5.84 3.36 0.49
N HIS A 81 -6.30 2.41 -0.34
CA HIS A 81 -5.43 1.72 -1.30
C HIS A 81 -4.70 2.70 -2.24
N ARG A 82 -5.42 3.70 -2.76
CA ARG A 82 -4.82 4.74 -3.62
C ARG A 82 -3.82 5.62 -2.87
N MET A 83 -4.13 5.97 -1.63
CA MET A 83 -3.27 6.79 -0.79
C MET A 83 -1.98 6.05 -0.40
N LEU A 84 -2.10 4.80 0.08
CA LEU A 84 -0.97 3.95 0.43
C LEU A 84 -0.02 3.70 -0.75
N GLY A 85 -0.56 3.49 -1.95
CA GLY A 85 0.24 3.37 -3.18
C GLY A 85 0.97 4.68 -3.56
N SER A 86 0.43 5.83 -3.15
CA SER A 86 1.02 7.15 -3.43
C SER A 86 2.03 7.60 -2.38
N CYS A 87 1.93 7.12 -1.14
CA CYS A 87 2.80 7.54 -0.04
C CYS A 87 4.16 6.83 -0.03
N THR A 88 5.11 7.42 0.69
CA THR A 88 6.41 6.80 0.99
C THR A 88 6.43 6.37 2.46
N VAL A 89 6.90 5.15 2.75
CA VAL A 89 7.06 4.66 4.13
C VAL A 89 8.50 4.78 4.63
N ALA A 90 8.66 5.00 5.94
CA ALA A 90 9.96 5.32 6.53
C ALA A 90 10.94 4.14 6.60
N SER A 91 10.46 2.90 6.69
CA SER A 91 11.32 1.74 6.98
C SER A 91 10.81 0.44 6.36
N LYS A 92 11.69 -0.58 6.35
CA LYS A 92 11.34 -1.97 6.00
C LYS A 92 10.19 -2.49 6.86
N THR A 93 10.24 -2.25 8.17
CA THR A 93 9.21 -2.70 9.13
C THR A 93 7.85 -2.09 8.78
N CYS A 94 7.81 -0.80 8.45
CA CYS A 94 6.56 -0.15 8.04
C CYS A 94 6.01 -0.77 6.74
N LEU A 95 6.87 -1.05 5.76
CA LEU A 95 6.47 -1.71 4.53
C LEU A 95 5.92 -3.12 4.79
N GLU A 96 6.58 -3.88 5.66
CA GLU A 96 6.18 -5.22 6.07
C GLU A 96 4.80 -5.22 6.75
N MET A 97 4.57 -4.32 7.72
CA MET A 97 3.25 -4.12 8.35
C MET A 97 2.17 -3.77 7.32
N CYS A 98 2.50 -2.89 6.37
CA CYS A 98 1.58 -2.49 5.31
C CYS A 98 1.16 -3.67 4.43
N ILE A 99 2.13 -4.47 3.98
CA ILE A 99 1.87 -5.65 3.13
C ILE A 99 1.04 -6.68 3.89
N ASP A 100 1.45 -7.03 5.11
CA ASP A 100 0.77 -8.06 5.89
C ASP A 100 -0.69 -7.65 6.18
N LYS A 101 -0.94 -6.37 6.52
CA LYS A 101 -2.30 -5.87 6.76
C LYS A 101 -3.14 -5.79 5.48
N ILE A 102 -2.55 -5.39 4.35
CA ILE A 102 -3.23 -5.38 3.05
C ILE A 102 -3.67 -6.81 2.66
N LEU A 103 -2.79 -7.80 2.85
CA LEU A 103 -3.10 -9.20 2.55
C LEU A 103 -4.18 -9.76 3.49
N GLU A 104 -4.13 -9.41 4.78
CA GLU A 104 -5.20 -9.74 5.73
C GLU A 104 -6.55 -9.13 5.29
N ASN A 105 -6.53 -7.85 4.90
CA ASN A 105 -7.72 -7.13 4.48
C ASN A 105 -8.31 -7.70 3.19
N LEU A 106 -7.49 -8.12 2.23
CA LEU A 106 -7.93 -8.77 0.99
C LEU A 106 -8.66 -10.09 1.25
N LYS A 107 -8.23 -10.87 2.25
CA LYS A 107 -8.94 -12.09 2.66
C LYS A 107 -10.31 -11.77 3.24
N ARG A 108 -10.42 -10.66 3.98
CA ARG A 108 -11.69 -10.18 4.58
C ARG A 108 -12.62 -9.54 3.54
N TYR A 109 -12.07 -8.84 2.56
CA TYR A 109 -12.81 -8.14 1.51
C TYR A 109 -12.30 -8.53 0.10
N PRO A 110 -12.58 -9.75 -0.39
CA PRO A 110 -12.08 -10.23 -1.69
C PRO A 110 -12.55 -9.40 -2.89
N GLN A 111 -13.66 -8.67 -2.74
CA GLN A 111 -14.18 -7.78 -3.77
C GLN A 111 -13.25 -6.59 -4.06
N ASP A 112 -12.37 -6.22 -3.12
CA ASP A 112 -11.46 -5.08 -3.25
C ASP A 112 -10.18 -5.43 -4.02
N LYS A 113 -10.04 -6.69 -4.51
CA LYS A 113 -8.86 -7.21 -5.20
C LYS A 113 -8.23 -6.27 -6.21
N ARG A 114 -9.05 -5.55 -6.98
CA ARG A 114 -8.58 -4.71 -8.08
C ARG A 114 -7.88 -3.45 -7.58
N SER A 115 -8.41 -2.81 -6.54
CA SER A 115 -7.77 -1.66 -5.90
C SER A 115 -6.56 -2.09 -5.09
N THR A 116 -6.61 -3.25 -4.45
CA THR A 116 -5.46 -3.85 -3.76
C THR A 116 -4.29 -4.13 -4.70
N PHE A 117 -4.54 -4.77 -5.86
CA PHE A 117 -3.50 -5.05 -6.85
C PHE A 117 -2.81 -3.78 -7.35
N ARG A 118 -3.59 -2.72 -7.61
CA ARG A 118 -3.03 -1.41 -8.01
C ARG A 118 -2.21 -0.78 -6.88
N CYS A 119 -2.66 -0.90 -5.62
CA CYS A 119 -1.92 -0.41 -4.46
C CYS A 119 -0.54 -1.09 -4.35
N VAL A 120 -0.51 -2.43 -4.31
CA VAL A 120 0.76 -3.16 -4.16
C VAL A 120 1.68 -3.00 -5.38
N GLN A 121 1.12 -2.82 -6.59
CA GLN A 121 1.89 -2.45 -7.78
C GLN A 121 2.66 -1.14 -7.56
N GLN A 122 1.98 -0.09 -7.07
CA GLN A 122 2.58 1.21 -6.82
C GLN A 122 3.58 1.16 -5.67
N ILE A 123 3.24 0.46 -4.58
CA ILE A 123 4.14 0.24 -3.45
C ILE A 123 5.43 -0.43 -3.91
N GLY A 124 5.33 -1.50 -4.71
CA GLY A 124 6.49 -2.24 -5.21
C GLY A 124 7.40 -1.37 -6.08
N SER A 125 6.79 -0.62 -7.00
CA SER A 125 7.52 0.30 -7.89
C SER A 125 8.27 1.38 -7.13
N LYS A 126 7.67 1.93 -6.06
CA LYS A 126 8.23 3.03 -5.28
C LYS A 126 9.26 2.58 -4.24
N HIS A 127 9.12 1.38 -3.67
CA HIS A 127 9.89 0.92 -2.51
C HIS A 127 10.81 -0.26 -2.82
N ALA A 128 11.35 -0.34 -4.03
CA ALA A 128 12.14 -1.49 -4.48
C ALA A 128 13.30 -1.86 -3.53
N THR A 129 13.99 -0.88 -2.96
CA THR A 129 15.08 -1.12 -2.00
C THR A 129 14.61 -1.73 -0.68
N LEU A 130 13.37 -1.41 -0.25
CA LEU A 130 12.76 -1.96 0.96
C LEU A 130 12.14 -3.34 0.72
N VAL A 131 11.66 -3.61 -0.51
CA VAL A 131 11.11 -4.92 -0.91
C VAL A 131 12.20 -5.99 -1.04
N LEU A 132 13.42 -5.61 -1.46
CA LEU A 132 14.53 -6.56 -1.67
C LEU A 132 14.76 -7.48 -0.46
N PRO A 133 14.98 -6.97 0.77
CA PRO A 133 15.19 -7.82 1.96
C PRO A 133 13.92 -8.55 2.46
N LEU A 134 12.76 -8.31 1.85
CA LEU A 134 11.49 -9.01 2.15
C LEU A 134 11.16 -10.09 1.12
N THR A 135 11.82 -10.08 -0.04
CA THR A 135 11.45 -10.88 -1.23
C THR A 135 11.38 -12.38 -0.94
N THR A 136 12.39 -12.95 -0.29
CA THR A 136 12.42 -14.39 0.02
C THR A 136 11.33 -14.80 1.00
N ARG A 137 11.05 -13.97 2.00
CA ARG A 137 9.94 -14.20 2.94
C ARG A 137 8.60 -14.14 2.23
N LEU A 138 8.38 -13.10 1.42
CA LEU A 138 7.12 -12.87 0.73
C LEU A 138 6.80 -13.99 -0.27
N LEU A 139 7.80 -14.45 -1.02
CA LEU A 139 7.66 -15.59 -1.94
C LEU A 139 7.68 -16.95 -1.24
N ALA A 140 7.75 -16.98 0.10
CA ALA A 140 7.85 -18.20 0.92
C ALA A 140 9.00 -19.14 0.48
N VAL A 141 10.11 -18.59 -0.01
CA VAL A 141 11.30 -19.34 -0.44
C VAL A 141 12.03 -19.84 0.80
N HIS A 142 12.11 -21.16 0.97
CA HIS A 142 12.81 -21.77 2.10
C HIS A 142 14.23 -22.21 1.68
N PRO A 143 15.30 -21.92 2.47
CA PRO A 143 16.68 -22.19 2.06
C PRO A 143 17.03 -23.67 1.81
N PHE A 144 16.23 -24.59 2.34
CA PHE A 144 16.52 -26.03 2.35
C PHE A 144 15.40 -26.92 1.81
N PHE A 145 14.20 -26.36 1.57
CA PHE A 145 13.03 -27.16 1.20
C PHE A 145 12.34 -26.51 0.01
N ASP A 146 11.98 -27.34 -0.96
CA ASP A 146 11.08 -26.93 -2.04
C ASP A 146 9.67 -26.87 -1.47
N MET A 147 9.11 -25.65 -1.43
CA MET A 147 7.72 -25.45 -1.02
C MET A 147 6.79 -25.79 -2.19
N PRO A 148 5.55 -26.24 -1.93
CA PRO A 148 4.57 -26.43 -2.99
C PRO A 148 4.38 -25.13 -3.79
N GLU A 149 4.33 -25.26 -5.11
CA GLU A 149 4.08 -24.14 -6.02
C GLU A 149 2.75 -23.45 -5.66
N PRO A 150 2.75 -22.14 -5.37
CA PRO A 150 1.53 -21.44 -4.98
C PRO A 150 0.55 -21.29 -6.15
N ASP A 151 -0.75 -21.29 -5.83
CA ASP A 151 -1.80 -21.13 -6.83
C ASP A 151 -1.92 -19.69 -7.32
N VAL A 152 -1.82 -19.48 -8.64
CA VAL A 152 -2.01 -18.17 -9.30
C VAL A 152 -3.45 -17.65 -9.23
N GLU A 153 -4.41 -18.50 -8.84
CA GLU A 153 -5.78 -18.06 -8.55
C GLU A 153 -5.94 -17.48 -7.14
N ASP A 154 -4.99 -17.69 -6.22
CA ASP A 154 -5.01 -17.07 -4.89
C ASP A 154 -4.71 -15.56 -4.99
N PRO A 155 -5.68 -14.69 -4.62
CA PRO A 155 -5.47 -13.24 -4.65
C PRO A 155 -4.30 -12.78 -3.77
N SER A 156 -4.01 -13.48 -2.67
CA SER A 156 -2.92 -13.11 -1.75
C SER A 156 -1.57 -13.33 -2.41
N TYR A 157 -1.37 -14.50 -3.03
CA TYR A 157 -0.17 -14.79 -3.80
C TYR A 157 0.00 -13.83 -4.99
N MET A 158 -1.09 -13.52 -5.70
CA MET A 158 -1.04 -12.56 -6.81
C MET A 158 -0.63 -11.16 -6.36
N CYS A 159 -1.09 -10.70 -5.19
CA CYS A 159 -0.61 -9.45 -4.60
C CYS A 159 0.91 -9.47 -4.38
N VAL A 160 1.44 -10.56 -3.81
CA VAL A 160 2.87 -10.71 -3.57
C VAL A 160 3.65 -10.69 -4.88
N LEU A 161 3.20 -11.44 -5.88
CA LEU A 161 3.84 -11.45 -7.20
C LEU A 161 3.85 -10.06 -7.82
N ILE A 162 2.71 -9.36 -7.85
CA ILE A 162 2.61 -8.00 -8.40
C ILE A 162 3.59 -7.07 -7.68
N LEU A 163 3.62 -7.09 -6.35
CA LEU A 163 4.53 -6.28 -5.54
C LEU A 163 5.99 -6.52 -5.91
N VAL A 164 6.43 -7.78 -5.87
CA VAL A 164 7.83 -8.17 -6.05
C VAL A 164 8.29 -7.96 -7.49
N LEU A 165 7.45 -8.28 -8.48
CA LEU A 165 7.78 -8.11 -9.90
C LEU A 165 7.89 -6.64 -10.29
N ASN A 166 7.02 -5.76 -9.76
CA ASN A 166 7.14 -4.32 -9.98
C ASN A 166 8.35 -3.72 -9.25
N ALA A 167 8.70 -4.23 -8.06
CA ALA A 167 9.92 -3.84 -7.37
C ALA A 167 11.20 -4.25 -8.13
N ALA A 168 11.21 -5.45 -8.74
CA ALA A 168 12.34 -5.96 -9.49
C ALA A 168 12.66 -5.13 -10.76
N GLN A 169 11.69 -4.41 -11.32
CA GLN A 169 11.93 -3.47 -12.44
C GLN A 169 12.92 -2.36 -12.04
N HIS A 170 12.94 -1.98 -10.78
CA HIS A 170 13.82 -0.94 -10.25
C HIS A 170 15.00 -1.51 -9.44
N CYS A 171 15.05 -2.83 -9.22
CA CYS A 171 16.07 -3.51 -8.43
C CYS A 171 16.39 -4.91 -9.00
N THR A 172 17.28 -4.96 -9.99
CA THR A 172 17.62 -6.20 -10.71
C THR A 172 18.28 -7.27 -9.83
N THR A 173 18.81 -6.90 -8.66
CA THR A 173 19.34 -7.84 -7.67
C THR A 173 18.27 -8.75 -7.05
N MET A 174 16.98 -8.47 -7.28
CA MET A 174 15.90 -9.40 -6.89
C MET A 174 15.79 -10.60 -7.83
N LEU A 175 16.14 -10.46 -9.11
CA LEU A 175 15.91 -11.52 -10.11
C LEU A 175 16.56 -12.85 -9.75
N PRO A 176 17.79 -12.91 -9.20
CA PRO A 176 18.39 -14.17 -8.77
C PRO A 176 17.69 -14.82 -7.57
N LEU A 177 16.80 -14.12 -6.86
CA LEU A 177 16.03 -14.65 -5.74
C LEU A 177 14.73 -15.35 -6.19
N PHE A 178 14.38 -15.26 -7.48
CA PHE A 178 13.16 -15.84 -8.00
C PHE A 178 13.36 -17.30 -8.37
N GLU A 179 12.45 -18.14 -7.90
CA GLU A 179 12.39 -19.53 -8.33
C GLU A 179 11.81 -19.64 -9.75
N GLU A 180 12.03 -20.79 -10.41
CA GLU A 180 11.60 -21.02 -11.79
C GLU A 180 10.08 -20.79 -11.97
N HIS A 181 9.28 -21.20 -10.99
CA HIS A 181 7.83 -21.00 -11.00
C HIS A 181 7.44 -19.51 -10.95
N THR A 182 8.18 -18.68 -10.21
CA THR A 182 7.90 -17.23 -10.14
C THR A 182 8.06 -16.56 -11.51
N VAL A 183 9.06 -17.00 -12.28
CA VAL A 183 9.28 -16.54 -13.66
C VAL A 183 8.18 -17.03 -14.61
N LYS A 184 7.70 -18.27 -14.44
CA LYS A 184 6.55 -18.80 -15.19
C LYS A 184 5.28 -17.99 -14.88
N HIS A 185 5.00 -17.73 -13.60
CA HIS A 185 3.84 -16.96 -13.16
C HIS A 185 3.87 -15.51 -13.64
N TYR A 186 5.05 -14.90 -13.79
CA TYR A 186 5.16 -13.59 -14.46
C TYR A 186 4.62 -13.61 -15.89
N THR A 187 4.89 -14.67 -16.65
CA THR A 187 4.40 -14.80 -18.04
C THR A 187 2.88 -14.88 -18.07
N TYR A 188 2.29 -15.69 -17.19
CA TYR A 188 0.84 -15.78 -17.02
C TYR A 188 0.21 -14.44 -16.62
N LEU A 189 0.81 -13.74 -15.65
CA LEU A 189 0.37 -12.43 -15.19
C LEU A 189 0.35 -11.40 -16.31
N ARG A 190 1.43 -11.33 -17.09
CA ARG A 190 1.54 -10.39 -18.21
C ARG A 190 0.47 -10.63 -19.28
N ASP A 191 0.12 -11.90 -19.51
CA ASP A 191 -0.86 -12.26 -20.54
C ASP A 191 -2.31 -12.05 -20.07
N THR A 192 -2.57 -12.14 -18.75
CA THR A 192 -3.92 -12.02 -18.16
C THR A 192 -4.24 -10.64 -17.57
N MET A 193 -3.23 -9.89 -17.16
CA MET A 193 -3.34 -8.57 -16.53
C MET A 193 -2.21 -7.64 -17.03
N PRO A 194 -2.33 -7.10 -18.26
CA PRO A 194 -1.33 -6.22 -18.86
C PRO A 194 -1.27 -4.83 -18.21
#